data_AF-A0A933DZS0-F1
#
_entry.id   AF-A0A933DZS0-F1
#
_cell.length_a   1.000
_cell.length_b   1.000
_cell.length_c   1.000
_cell.angle_alpha   90.00
_cell.angle_beta   90.00
_cell.angle_gamma   90.00
#
_symmetry.space_group_name_H-M   'P 1'
#
loop_
_entity.id
_entity.type
_entity.pdbx_description
1 polymer ?
#
loop_
_entity_poly.entity_id
_entity_poly.type
_entity_poly.pdbx_seq_one_letter_code
_entity_poly.pdbx_strand_id
1 'polypeptide(L)'
;MAAVSPVSAALAAEQNVKAQLKAAATATCTDSGGDGAAISSALGGAIQLDIEPMKIQGRDVGTRTGYELSDGARIIVERFAPGGGLRRVVIIYHAPAERAHRPEWMVFADSECRIVAGRRLVYEGPGAPVFIEGTDASLTRVEVREPLNPPVPEGGTGEGVLVALVDSGVNYLLDAVRRRMARGADGGLLGFDYWDMDPRPFDSNPARSPFLPQRHGTQTAGVLIAEAPSSRLVVYRYPRPDMRRMAALVEDAAAKGVVIVNLSLGSTNA
;
A
#
# COMPACT_ATOMS: atom_id res chain seq x y z
N MET A 1 18.74 30.51 24.53
CA MET A 1 18.08 29.28 24.05
C MET A 1 18.18 29.27 22.54
N ALA A 2 19.00 28.39 21.96
CA ALA A 2 19.11 28.28 20.51
C ALA A 2 17.84 27.61 19.95
N ALA A 3 17.21 28.23 18.94
CA ALA A 3 16.06 27.63 18.26
C ALA A 3 16.51 26.36 17.54
N VAL A 4 15.80 25.25 17.78
CA VAL A 4 16.05 23.98 17.09
C VAL A 4 15.63 24.13 15.63
N SER A 5 16.52 23.79 14.70
CA SER A 5 16.21 23.81 13.26
C SER A 5 15.06 22.85 12.94
N PRO A 6 14.15 23.19 12.00
CA PRO A 6 13.04 22.32 11.60
C PRO A 6 13.49 20.92 11.14
N VAL A 7 14.68 20.81 10.54
CA VAL A 7 15.26 19.51 10.14
C VAL A 7 15.61 18.66 11.36
N SER A 8 16.18 19.26 12.40
CA SER A 8 16.54 18.58 13.64
C SER A 8 15.31 18.12 14.42
N ALA A 9 14.23 18.92 14.40
CA ALA A 9 12.96 18.54 15.01
C ALA A 9 12.30 17.35 14.29
N ALA A 10 12.30 17.33 12.95
CA ALA A 10 11.76 16.22 12.16
C ALA A 10 12.53 14.92 12.39
N LEU A 11 13.87 14.98 12.45
CA LEU A 11 14.70 13.81 12.77
C LEU A 11 14.45 13.28 14.17
N ALA A 12 14.30 14.16 15.16
CA ALA A 12 13.99 13.76 16.53
C ALA A 12 12.61 13.10 16.64
N ALA A 13 11.60 13.65 15.95
CA ALA A 13 10.26 13.07 15.89
C ALA A 13 10.28 11.67 15.25
N GLU A 14 11.00 11.51 14.13
CA GLU A 14 11.13 10.21 13.48
C GLU A 14 11.84 9.18 14.38
N GLN A 15 12.87 9.58 15.13
CA GLN A 15 13.54 8.69 16.09
C GLN A 15 12.61 8.28 17.24
N ASN A 16 11.76 9.19 17.72
CA ASN A 16 10.75 8.86 18.72
C ASN A 16 9.76 7.81 18.22
N VAL A 17 9.24 7.98 17.00
CA VAL A 17 8.35 6.97 16.36
C VAL A 17 9.03 5.61 16.29
N LYS A 18 10.29 5.56 15.84
CA LYS A 18 11.06 4.30 15.78
C LYS A 18 11.26 3.66 17.16
N ALA A 19 11.47 4.47 18.19
CA ALA A 19 11.59 3.98 19.56
C ALA A 19 10.26 3.39 20.07
N GLN A 20 9.14 4.05 19.81
CA GLN A 20 7.80 3.55 20.16
C GLN A 20 7.47 2.23 19.45
N LEU A 21 7.79 2.13 18.15
CA LEU A 21 7.61 0.88 17.38
C LEU A 21 8.43 -0.28 17.97
N LYS A 22 9.68 -0.02 18.35
CA LYS A 22 10.57 -1.01 18.99
C LYS A 22 10.08 -1.42 20.39
N ALA A 23 9.58 -0.46 21.17
CA ALA A 23 9.01 -0.70 22.49
C ALA A 23 7.75 -1.58 22.40
N ALA A 24 6.83 -1.26 21.48
CA ALA A 24 5.62 -2.06 21.23
C ALA A 24 5.95 -3.49 20.78
N ALA A 25 6.95 -3.66 19.90
CA ALA A 25 7.41 -5.00 19.49
C ALA A 25 7.87 -5.81 20.68
N THR A 26 8.83 -5.29 21.45
CA THR A 26 9.40 -5.98 22.61
C THR A 26 8.33 -6.34 23.65
N ALA A 27 7.41 -5.40 23.93
CA ALA A 27 6.35 -5.58 24.92
C ALA A 27 5.31 -6.64 24.51
N THR A 28 5.13 -6.89 23.21
CA THR A 28 4.16 -7.88 22.70
C THR A 28 4.50 -9.30 23.15
N CYS A 29 5.78 -9.62 23.33
CA CYS A 29 6.22 -10.93 23.80
C CYS A 29 6.17 -11.09 25.32
N THR A 30 6.19 -9.97 26.06
CA THR A 30 5.97 -9.97 27.52
C THR A 30 4.49 -9.97 27.88
N ASP A 31 3.61 -9.64 26.93
CA ASP A 31 2.16 -9.68 27.09
C ASP A 31 1.60 -11.12 26.96
N SER A 32 1.93 -11.95 27.94
CA SER A 32 1.50 -13.36 28.00
C SER A 32 -0.01 -13.54 28.15
N GLY A 33 -0.72 -12.53 28.69
CA GLY A 33 -2.17 -12.53 28.83
C GLY A 33 -2.91 -12.03 27.58
N GLY A 34 -2.22 -11.27 26.72
CA GLY A 34 -2.84 -10.62 25.58
C GLY A 34 -3.84 -9.55 25.95
N ASP A 35 -3.78 -9.06 27.19
CA ASP A 35 -4.64 -8.00 27.70
C ASP A 35 -4.12 -6.60 27.30
N GLY A 36 -2.92 -6.53 26.72
CA GLY A 36 -2.32 -5.32 26.16
C GLY A 36 -1.68 -4.37 27.18
N ALA A 37 -1.71 -4.69 28.48
CA ALA A 37 -1.23 -3.80 29.54
C ALA A 37 0.29 -3.54 29.46
N ALA A 38 1.07 -4.57 29.13
CA ALA A 38 2.52 -4.43 28.96
C ALA A 38 2.87 -3.48 27.81
N ILE A 39 2.10 -3.52 26.72
CA ILE A 39 2.28 -2.65 25.56
C ILE A 39 1.90 -1.21 25.91
N SER A 40 0.76 -1.00 26.58
CA SER A 40 0.34 0.32 27.07
C SER A 40 1.41 0.97 27.94
N SER A 41 1.97 0.22 28.89
CA SER A 41 3.06 0.69 29.75
C SER A 41 4.33 1.04 28.96
N ALA A 42 4.74 0.17 28.02
CA ALA A 42 5.91 0.42 27.17
C ALA A 42 5.74 1.63 26.24
N LEU A 43 4.50 2.00 25.94
CA LEU A 43 4.13 3.19 25.16
C LEU A 43 3.85 4.42 26.04
N GLY A 44 4.34 4.43 27.29
CA GLY A 44 4.21 5.59 28.18
C GLY A 44 2.83 5.74 28.81
N GLY A 45 2.11 4.64 29.02
CA GLY A 45 0.75 4.66 29.56
C GLY A 45 -0.30 4.99 28.50
N ALA A 46 -0.06 4.58 27.25
CA ALA A 46 -0.99 4.78 26.15
C ALA A 46 -2.38 4.20 26.46
N ILE A 47 -3.43 4.91 26.06
CA ILE A 47 -4.80 4.45 26.28
C ILE A 47 -5.04 3.28 25.34
N GLN A 48 -5.28 2.11 25.90
CA GLN A 48 -5.65 0.94 25.12
C GLN A 48 -7.09 1.07 24.62
N LEU A 49 -7.25 0.83 23.33
CA LEU A 49 -8.54 0.73 22.64
C LEU A 49 -8.99 -0.74 22.57
N ASP A 50 -10.15 -0.99 21.98
CA ASP A 50 -10.70 -2.33 21.88
C ASP A 50 -9.72 -3.36 21.25
N ILE A 51 -9.75 -4.57 21.82
CA ILE A 51 -9.05 -5.73 21.28
C ILE A 51 -10.02 -6.46 20.35
N GLU A 52 -9.71 -6.45 19.07
CA GLU A 52 -10.52 -7.10 18.03
C GLU A 52 -9.92 -8.46 17.66
N PRO A 53 -10.73 -9.55 17.62
CA PRO A 53 -10.26 -10.82 17.09
C PRO A 53 -10.02 -10.71 15.58
N MET A 54 -8.86 -11.17 15.12
CA MET A 54 -8.58 -11.30 13.69
C MET A 54 -9.08 -12.65 13.19
N LYS A 55 -9.86 -12.65 12.11
CA LYS A 55 -10.42 -13.86 11.51
C LYS A 55 -9.95 -14.08 10.08
N ILE A 56 -9.59 -15.32 9.76
CA ILE A 56 -9.36 -15.78 8.38
C ILE A 56 -10.31 -16.95 8.13
N GLN A 57 -11.16 -16.82 7.10
CA GLN A 57 -12.17 -17.84 6.77
C GLN A 57 -13.02 -18.27 8.00
N GLY A 58 -13.38 -17.30 8.84
CA GLY A 58 -14.19 -17.52 10.04
C GLY A 58 -13.44 -18.09 11.25
N ARG A 59 -12.14 -18.41 11.14
CA ARG A 59 -11.31 -18.91 12.24
C ARG A 59 -10.51 -17.79 12.87
N ASP A 60 -10.42 -17.78 14.19
CA ASP A 60 -9.57 -16.84 14.91
C ASP A 60 -8.09 -17.16 14.64
N VAL A 61 -7.36 -16.14 14.22
CA VAL A 61 -5.93 -16.24 13.87
C VAL A 61 -5.06 -15.30 14.69
N GLY A 62 -5.65 -14.57 15.64
CA GLY A 62 -4.94 -13.59 16.43
C GLY A 62 -5.80 -12.44 16.90
N THR A 63 -5.16 -11.37 17.34
CA THR A 63 -5.81 -10.14 17.82
C THR A 63 -5.23 -8.90 17.16
N ARG A 64 -6.04 -7.86 17.05
CA ARG A 64 -5.66 -6.51 16.70
C ARG A 64 -6.03 -5.59 17.86
N THR A 65 -5.07 -4.85 18.38
CA THR A 65 -5.29 -3.92 19.49
C THR A 65 -4.82 -2.53 19.09
N GLY A 66 -5.64 -1.51 19.36
CA GLY A 66 -5.25 -0.11 19.19
C GLY A 66 -4.73 0.52 20.47
N TYR A 67 -3.82 1.47 20.36
CA TYR A 67 -3.29 2.28 21.46
C TYR A 67 -3.26 3.75 21.03
N GLU A 68 -3.86 4.62 21.81
CA GLU A 68 -3.81 6.07 21.63
C GLU A 68 -2.71 6.67 22.50
N LEU A 69 -1.79 7.38 21.85
CA LEU A 69 -0.65 8.01 22.49
C LEU A 69 -1.03 9.41 22.99
N SER A 70 -0.26 9.95 23.95
CA SER A 70 -0.53 11.25 24.56
C SER A 70 -0.43 12.44 23.58
N ASP A 71 0.27 12.26 22.46
CA ASP A 71 0.40 13.24 21.38
C ASP A 71 -0.72 13.11 20.32
N GLY A 72 -1.70 12.23 20.56
CA GLY A 72 -2.81 11.96 19.65
C GLY A 72 -2.46 11.01 18.51
N ALA A 73 -1.22 10.49 18.43
CA ALA A 73 -0.87 9.43 17.51
C ALA A 73 -1.56 8.10 17.90
N ARG A 74 -1.60 7.16 16.97
CA ARG A 74 -2.17 5.83 17.21
C ARG A 74 -1.20 4.73 16.79
N ILE A 75 -1.04 3.72 17.64
CA ILE A 75 -0.35 2.48 17.31
C ILE A 75 -1.38 1.35 17.24
N ILE A 76 -1.30 0.53 16.21
CA ILE A 76 -2.07 -0.70 16.06
C ILE A 76 -1.10 -1.87 16.14
N VAL A 77 -1.36 -2.81 17.04
CA VAL A 77 -0.59 -4.05 17.18
C VAL A 77 -1.45 -5.22 16.75
N GLU A 78 -1.01 -5.92 15.71
CA GLU A 78 -1.62 -7.16 15.24
C GLU A 78 -0.76 -8.34 15.66
N ARG A 79 -1.29 -9.20 16.52
CA ARG A 79 -0.65 -10.44 16.98
C ARG A 79 -1.21 -11.58 16.17
N PHE A 80 -0.43 -12.12 15.24
CA PHE A 80 -0.82 -13.29 14.46
C PHE A 80 -0.39 -14.56 15.20
N ALA A 81 -1.35 -15.25 15.82
CA ALA A 81 -1.14 -16.40 16.69
C ALA A 81 -2.15 -17.54 16.43
N PRO A 82 -2.21 -18.10 15.20
CA PRO A 82 -3.12 -19.21 14.91
C PRO A 82 -2.79 -20.42 15.80
N GLY A 83 -3.81 -20.99 16.45
CA GLY A 83 -3.63 -22.08 17.40
C GLY A 83 -2.93 -21.70 18.70
N GLY A 84 -2.90 -20.40 19.04
CA GLY A 84 -2.35 -19.88 20.30
C GLY A 84 -0.84 -19.62 20.32
N GLY A 85 -0.10 -20.12 19.32
CA GLY A 85 1.33 -19.86 19.19
C GLY A 85 1.60 -18.61 18.36
N LEU A 86 2.27 -17.60 18.94
CA LEU A 86 2.66 -16.39 18.22
C LEU A 86 3.57 -16.75 17.04
N ARG A 87 3.24 -16.22 15.85
CA ARG A 87 3.98 -16.44 14.60
C ARG A 87 4.58 -15.16 14.05
N ARG A 88 3.86 -14.05 14.21
CA ARG A 88 4.27 -12.73 13.72
C ARG A 88 3.55 -11.64 14.50
N VAL A 89 4.22 -10.51 14.65
CA VAL A 89 3.62 -9.25 15.09
C VAL A 89 3.71 -8.24 13.95
N VAL A 90 2.63 -7.52 13.69
CA VAL A 90 2.64 -6.34 12.81
C VAL A 90 2.28 -5.13 13.66
N ILE A 91 3.09 -4.08 13.56
CA ILE A 91 2.86 -2.84 14.31
C ILE A 91 2.72 -1.71 13.30
N ILE A 92 1.62 -0.97 13.39
CA ILE A 92 1.31 0.12 12.47
C ILE A 92 1.24 1.40 13.28
N TYR A 93 2.07 2.39 12.96
CA TYR A 93 2.00 3.71 13.54
C TYR A 93 1.26 4.66 12.59
N HIS A 94 0.29 5.37 13.15
CA HIS A 94 -0.40 6.45 12.50
C HIS A 94 -0.12 7.77 13.21
N ALA A 95 0.39 8.74 12.46
CA ALA A 95 0.56 10.10 12.93
C ALA A 95 -0.79 10.79 13.16
N PRO A 96 -0.86 11.74 14.12
CA PRO A 96 -2.04 12.56 14.32
C PRO A 96 -2.31 13.42 13.08
N ALA A 97 -3.57 13.62 12.74
CA ALA A 97 -3.98 14.50 11.65
C ALA A 97 -5.40 15.02 11.89
N GLU A 98 -5.71 16.19 11.36
CA GLU A 98 -6.95 16.94 11.66
C GLU A 98 -8.26 16.18 11.35
N ARG A 99 -8.24 15.29 10.35
CA ARG A 99 -9.43 14.57 9.88
C ARG A 99 -9.41 13.08 10.21
N ALA A 100 -8.29 12.43 9.97
CA ALA A 100 -8.12 11.00 10.20
C ALA A 100 -6.64 10.70 10.37
N HIS A 101 -6.32 9.85 11.35
CA HIS A 101 -4.95 9.36 11.61
C HIS A 101 -4.27 8.90 10.33
N ARG A 102 -3.08 9.42 10.07
CA ARG A 102 -2.31 9.19 8.86
C ARG A 102 -1.34 8.02 9.06
N PRO A 103 -1.44 6.91 8.32
CA PRO A 103 -0.47 5.81 8.45
C PRO A 103 0.91 6.26 7.98
N GLU A 104 1.97 5.97 8.74
CA GLU A 104 3.34 6.34 8.34
C GLU A 104 4.31 5.16 8.38
N TRP A 105 4.16 4.27 9.34
CA TRP A 105 5.05 3.12 9.50
C TRP A 105 4.27 1.82 9.70
N MET A 106 4.81 0.76 9.13
CA MET A 106 4.44 -0.62 9.40
C MET A 106 5.72 -1.40 9.70
N VAL A 107 5.74 -2.16 10.80
CA VAL A 107 6.88 -2.95 11.23
C VAL A 107 6.45 -4.41 11.34
N PHE A 108 7.31 -5.31 10.87
CA PHE A 108 7.15 -6.75 11.00
C PHE A 108 8.13 -7.27 12.04
N ALA A 109 7.63 -8.04 13.00
CA ALA A 109 8.44 -8.77 13.95
C ALA A 109 8.07 -10.27 13.96
N ASP A 110 9.06 -11.12 14.25
CA ASP A 110 8.91 -12.58 14.27
C ASP A 110 8.20 -13.08 15.54
N SER A 111 8.18 -14.41 15.76
CA SER A 111 7.60 -15.05 16.93
C SER A 111 8.32 -14.71 18.25
N GLU A 112 9.54 -14.20 18.18
CA GLU A 112 10.31 -13.72 19.32
C GLU A 112 10.25 -12.18 19.44
N CYS A 113 9.34 -11.55 18.71
CA CYS A 113 9.15 -10.11 18.64
C CYS A 113 10.40 -9.32 18.23
N ARG A 114 11.32 -9.97 17.51
CA ARG A 114 12.47 -9.29 16.89
C ARG A 114 12.00 -8.69 15.59
N ILE A 115 12.25 -7.39 15.41
CA ILE A 115 11.93 -6.71 14.16
C ILE A 115 12.77 -7.31 13.04
N VAL A 116 12.11 -7.68 11.95
CA VAL A 116 12.77 -8.23 10.75
C VAL A 116 12.86 -7.20 9.63
N ALA A 117 11.86 -6.32 9.53
CA ALA A 117 11.78 -5.27 8.51
C ALA A 117 10.76 -4.20 8.88
N GLY A 118 10.88 -3.04 8.25
CA GLY A 118 9.86 -1.98 8.29
C GLY A 118 9.48 -1.49 6.90
N ARG A 119 8.29 -0.90 6.78
CA ARG A 119 7.84 -0.15 5.60
C ARG A 119 7.38 1.24 6.06
N ARG A 120 7.88 2.28 5.40
CA ARG A 120 7.53 3.68 5.63
C ARG A 120 6.78 4.24 4.43
N LEU A 121 5.67 4.93 4.69
CA LEU A 121 4.99 5.74 3.68
C LEU A 121 5.63 7.14 3.66
N VAL A 122 6.08 7.55 2.48
CA VAL A 122 6.67 8.89 2.26
C VAL A 122 5.64 9.78 1.62
N TYR A 123 5.48 10.97 2.17
CA TYR A 123 4.52 11.96 1.73
C TYR A 123 5.20 13.28 1.40
N GLU A 124 4.76 13.94 0.34
CA GLU A 124 5.26 15.26 -0.09
C GLU A 124 4.29 16.41 0.24
N GLY A 125 3.13 16.10 0.81
CA GLY A 125 2.09 17.06 1.19
C GLY A 125 0.97 16.38 2.00
N PRO A 126 -0.20 17.02 2.17
CA PRO A 126 -1.32 16.45 2.95
C PRO A 126 -2.06 15.30 2.25
N GLY A 127 -1.72 15.00 0.99
CA GLY A 127 -2.39 13.99 0.17
C GLY A 127 -1.89 12.55 0.38
N ALA A 128 -2.09 11.74 -0.66
CA ALA A 128 -1.64 10.36 -0.73
C ALA A 128 -0.11 10.24 -0.64
N PRO A 129 0.42 9.10 -0.16
CA PRO A 129 1.85 8.88 -0.16
C PRO A 129 2.36 8.72 -1.59
N VAL A 130 3.60 9.17 -1.82
CA VAL A 130 4.27 9.15 -3.13
C VAL A 130 5.24 7.97 -3.25
N PHE A 131 5.78 7.47 -2.13
CA PHE A 131 6.65 6.30 -2.08
C PHE A 131 6.34 5.38 -0.90
N ILE A 132 6.72 4.12 -1.04
CA ILE A 132 6.95 3.21 0.08
C ILE A 132 8.45 2.92 0.16
N GLU A 133 9.04 3.15 1.32
CA GLU A 133 10.42 2.75 1.62
C GLU A 133 10.41 1.48 2.47
N GLY A 134 11.08 0.43 1.99
CA GLY A 134 11.38 -0.75 2.80
C GLY A 134 12.69 -0.53 3.56
N THR A 135 12.70 -0.93 4.83
CA THR A 135 13.83 -0.72 5.75
C THR A 135 14.26 -2.02 6.40
N ASP A 136 15.52 -2.05 6.81
CA ASP A 136 16.09 -3.14 7.59
C ASP A 136 15.49 -3.27 9.00
N ALA A 137 15.94 -4.28 9.75
CA ALA A 137 15.50 -4.54 11.12
C ALA A 137 15.74 -3.36 12.09
N SER A 138 16.70 -2.48 11.77
CA SER A 138 17.02 -1.32 12.61
C SER A 138 16.06 -0.14 12.39
N LEU A 139 15.29 -0.18 11.30
CA LEU A 139 14.43 0.89 10.79
C LEU A 139 15.19 2.15 10.35
N THR A 140 16.50 2.04 10.09
CA THR A 140 17.33 3.19 9.70
C THR A 140 17.81 3.13 8.27
N ARG A 141 18.15 1.94 7.75
CA ARG A 141 18.63 1.80 6.38
C ARG A 141 17.45 1.52 5.45
N VAL A 142 17.26 2.39 4.46
CA VAL A 142 16.33 2.14 3.34
C VAL A 142 16.98 1.15 2.39
N GLU A 143 16.32 0.01 2.16
CA GLU A 143 16.80 -1.06 1.28
C GLU A 143 16.11 -1.02 -0.09
N VAL A 144 14.85 -0.56 -0.11
CA VAL A 144 14.06 -0.42 -1.34
C VAL A 144 13.20 0.83 -1.25
N ARG A 145 12.99 1.48 -2.38
CA ARG A 145 12.07 2.61 -2.51
C ARG A 145 11.19 2.41 -3.73
N GLU A 146 9.91 2.22 -3.50
CA GLU A 146 8.90 1.95 -4.53
C GLU A 146 8.04 3.20 -4.74
N PRO A 147 7.90 3.73 -5.97
CA PRO A 147 6.95 4.79 -6.24
C PRO A 147 5.51 4.26 -6.19
N LEU A 148 4.57 5.12 -5.81
CA LEU A 148 3.14 4.79 -5.72
C LEU A 148 2.32 5.33 -6.89
N ASN A 149 2.71 6.46 -7.49
CA ASN A 149 2.09 7.00 -8.72
C ASN A 149 3.12 7.80 -9.54
N PRO A 150 4.17 7.12 -10.08
CA PRO A 150 5.26 7.78 -10.79
C PRO A 150 4.75 8.42 -12.10
N PRO A 151 5.42 9.45 -12.64
CA PRO A 151 5.11 9.93 -13.98
C PRO A 151 5.28 8.80 -15.00
N VAL A 152 4.45 8.82 -16.04
CA VAL A 152 4.55 7.84 -17.13
C VAL A 152 5.82 8.13 -17.94
N PRO A 153 6.76 7.17 -18.10
CA PRO A 153 7.92 7.36 -18.94
C PRO A 153 7.53 7.59 -20.40
N GLU A 154 8.37 8.25 -21.18
CA GLU A 154 8.19 8.36 -22.63
C GLU A 154 8.19 6.99 -23.33
N GLY A 155 7.57 6.90 -24.50
CA GLY A 155 7.54 5.70 -25.33
C GLY A 155 6.90 5.95 -26.69
N GLY A 156 7.09 5.02 -27.63
CA GLY A 156 6.64 5.17 -29.02
C GLY A 156 5.20 4.72 -29.29
N THR A 157 4.61 5.31 -30.32
CA THR A 157 3.35 4.88 -30.96
C THR A 157 3.64 3.68 -31.85
N GLY A 158 3.63 2.48 -31.27
CA GLY A 158 3.87 1.26 -32.05
C GLY A 158 2.59 0.66 -32.61
N GLU A 159 2.76 -0.19 -33.61
CA GLU A 159 1.67 -0.94 -34.24
C GLU A 159 1.26 -2.15 -33.39
N GLY A 160 0.07 -2.69 -33.65
CA GLY A 160 -0.44 -3.88 -32.99
C GLY A 160 -1.93 -3.80 -32.65
N VAL A 161 -2.51 -4.94 -32.29
CA VAL A 161 -3.93 -5.01 -31.88
C VAL A 161 -4.08 -4.37 -30.50
N LEU A 162 -5.00 -3.43 -30.36
CA LEU A 162 -5.34 -2.83 -29.08
C LEU A 162 -6.13 -3.82 -28.22
N VAL A 163 -5.58 -4.13 -27.05
CA VAL A 163 -6.21 -4.95 -26.03
C VAL A 163 -6.34 -4.11 -24.76
N ALA A 164 -7.56 -3.91 -24.28
CA ALA A 164 -7.77 -3.27 -22.99
C ALA A 164 -7.48 -4.25 -21.86
N LEU A 165 -6.77 -3.78 -20.84
CA LEU A 165 -6.60 -4.47 -19.57
C LEU A 165 -7.26 -3.63 -18.48
N VAL A 166 -8.35 -4.14 -17.92
CA VAL A 166 -9.07 -3.51 -16.81
C VAL A 166 -8.75 -4.25 -15.52
N ASP A 167 -7.86 -3.67 -14.71
CA ASP A 167 -7.31 -4.31 -13.50
C ASP A 167 -6.83 -3.22 -12.51
N SER A 168 -5.92 -3.54 -11.58
CA SER A 168 -5.36 -2.59 -10.60
C SER A 168 -4.38 -1.56 -11.19
N GLY A 169 -4.20 -1.53 -12.51
CA GLY A 169 -3.17 -0.76 -13.23
C GLY A 169 -2.02 -1.67 -13.69
N VAL A 170 -0.94 -1.09 -14.23
CA VAL A 170 0.31 -1.82 -14.52
C VAL A 170 1.54 -1.08 -14.01
N ASN A 171 2.58 -1.80 -13.62
CA ASN A 171 3.90 -1.22 -13.39
C ASN A 171 4.59 -0.96 -14.74
N TYR A 172 4.28 0.20 -15.32
CA TYR A 172 4.88 0.66 -16.60
C TYR A 172 6.34 1.12 -16.47
N LEU A 173 6.98 0.98 -15.30
CA LEU A 173 8.42 1.15 -15.16
C LEU A 173 9.19 -0.10 -15.62
N LEU A 174 8.51 -1.25 -15.71
CA LEU A 174 9.09 -2.47 -16.27
C LEU A 174 9.18 -2.36 -17.79
N ASP A 175 10.37 -2.58 -18.35
CA ASP A 175 10.61 -2.48 -19.79
C ASP A 175 9.68 -3.35 -20.64
N ALA A 176 9.41 -4.57 -20.18
CA ALA A 176 8.51 -5.49 -20.86
C ALA A 176 7.09 -4.92 -20.99
N VAL A 177 6.60 -4.26 -19.93
CA VAL A 177 5.27 -3.61 -19.92
C VAL A 177 5.31 -2.32 -20.71
N ARG A 178 6.29 -1.45 -20.46
CA ARG A 178 6.44 -0.13 -21.08
C ARG A 178 6.40 -0.18 -22.61
N ARG A 179 7.10 -1.16 -23.21
CA ARG A 179 7.14 -1.35 -24.67
C ARG A 179 5.80 -1.72 -25.29
N ARG A 180 4.86 -2.22 -24.48
CA ARG A 180 3.54 -2.67 -24.93
C ARG A 180 2.43 -1.66 -24.63
N MET A 181 2.68 -0.64 -23.81
CA MET A 181 1.70 0.40 -23.49
C MET A 181 1.24 1.14 -24.76
N ALA A 182 -0.06 1.11 -25.06
CA ALA A 182 -0.65 1.81 -26.20
C ALA A 182 -0.61 3.33 -26.01
N ARG A 183 -0.25 4.06 -27.06
CA ARG A 183 -0.07 5.52 -27.04
C ARG A 183 -0.75 6.18 -28.24
N GLY A 184 -1.27 7.39 -28.01
CA GLY A 184 -1.82 8.26 -29.04
C GLY A 184 -0.73 9.01 -29.80
N ALA A 185 -1.12 9.76 -30.84
CA ALA A 185 -0.20 10.51 -31.69
C ALA A 185 0.59 11.61 -30.94
N ASP A 186 0.10 12.06 -29.79
CA ASP A 186 0.75 13.00 -28.88
C ASP A 186 1.78 12.33 -27.93
N GLY A 187 1.93 11.01 -28.00
CA GLY A 187 2.79 10.22 -27.12
C GLY A 187 2.17 9.89 -25.75
N GLY A 188 0.97 10.40 -25.46
CA GLY A 188 0.22 10.09 -24.24
C GLY A 188 -0.28 8.65 -24.23
N LEU A 189 -0.49 8.07 -23.04
CA LEU A 189 -1.12 6.76 -22.94
C LEU A 189 -2.57 6.84 -23.43
N LEU A 190 -3.00 5.80 -24.15
CA LEU A 190 -4.43 5.63 -24.44
C LEU A 190 -5.21 5.14 -23.21
N GLY A 191 -4.54 4.47 -22.27
CA GLY A 191 -5.14 4.02 -21.01
C GLY A 191 -5.37 5.15 -20.02
N PHE A 192 -6.18 4.92 -18.99
CA PHE A 192 -6.55 5.92 -17.98
C PHE A 192 -6.77 5.31 -16.59
N ASP A 193 -6.44 6.05 -15.53
CA ASP A 193 -6.73 5.66 -14.16
C ASP A 193 -8.12 6.19 -13.75
N TYR A 194 -9.13 5.31 -13.72
CA TYR A 194 -10.47 5.70 -13.28
C TYR A 194 -10.67 5.67 -11.76
N TRP A 195 -9.66 5.18 -11.02
CA TRP A 195 -9.63 5.26 -9.55
C TRP A 195 -9.26 6.67 -9.14
N ASP A 196 -8.07 7.12 -9.53
CA ASP A 196 -7.50 8.42 -9.14
C ASP A 196 -7.87 9.56 -10.11
N MET A 197 -8.52 9.22 -11.23
CA MET A 197 -8.97 10.14 -12.28
C MET A 197 -7.81 10.91 -12.92
N ASP A 198 -6.74 10.19 -13.26
CA ASP A 198 -5.53 10.75 -13.86
C ASP A 198 -5.02 9.86 -15.03
N PRO A 199 -4.05 10.32 -15.85
CA PRO A 199 -3.54 9.55 -16.98
C PRO A 199 -2.47 8.51 -16.58
N ARG A 200 -2.42 8.08 -15.32
CA ARG A 200 -1.35 7.23 -14.76
C ARG A 200 -1.94 5.96 -14.14
N PRO A 201 -2.35 4.96 -14.96
CA PRO A 201 -2.92 3.71 -14.47
C PRO A 201 -1.82 2.78 -13.89
N PHE A 202 -1.14 3.25 -12.85
CA PHE A 202 -0.04 2.56 -12.20
C PHE A 202 -0.57 1.53 -11.22
N ASP A 203 0.05 0.35 -11.21
CA ASP A 203 -0.40 -0.78 -10.42
C ASP A 203 -0.04 -0.62 -8.95
N SER A 204 -0.76 0.22 -8.20
CA SER A 204 -0.47 0.51 -6.80
C SER A 204 -1.71 0.57 -5.94
N ASN A 205 -2.53 -0.49 -6.02
CA ASN A 205 -3.82 -0.54 -5.36
C ASN A 205 -3.68 -0.66 -3.83
N PRO A 206 -4.06 0.39 -3.05
CA PRO A 206 -3.86 0.43 -1.61
C PRO A 206 -5.05 -0.16 -0.83
N ALA A 207 -6.08 -0.70 -1.50
CA ALA A 207 -7.38 -1.02 -0.89
C ALA A 207 -7.32 -1.93 0.35
N ARG A 208 -6.38 -2.89 0.36
CA ARG A 208 -6.18 -3.79 1.51
C ARG A 208 -5.18 -3.25 2.51
N SER A 209 -4.13 -2.60 2.03
CA SER A 209 -3.08 -1.99 2.84
C SER A 209 -2.32 -0.95 2.02
N PRO A 210 -2.13 0.27 2.55
CA PRO A 210 -1.28 1.26 1.88
C PRO A 210 0.21 0.87 1.93
N PHE A 211 0.62 0.02 2.88
CA PHE A 211 2.00 -0.47 2.99
C PHE A 211 2.29 -1.65 2.08
N LEU A 212 1.27 -2.46 1.75
CA LEU A 212 1.38 -3.67 0.94
C LEU A 212 0.38 -3.58 -0.23
N PRO A 213 0.59 -2.65 -1.18
CA PRO A 213 -0.32 -2.47 -2.30
C PRO A 213 -0.39 -3.74 -3.15
N GLN A 214 -1.61 -4.09 -3.58
CA GLN A 214 -1.80 -5.21 -4.50
C GLN A 214 -1.26 -4.83 -5.88
N ARG A 215 -0.52 -5.75 -6.51
CA ARG A 215 0.12 -5.58 -7.82
C ARG A 215 -0.43 -6.57 -8.87
N HIS A 216 -1.76 -6.72 -8.93
CA HIS A 216 -2.40 -7.80 -9.71
C HIS A 216 -2.34 -7.52 -11.21
N GLY A 217 -2.67 -6.30 -11.65
CA GLY A 217 -2.69 -5.96 -13.07
C GLY A 217 -1.34 -6.07 -13.75
N THR A 218 -0.22 -5.87 -13.05
CA THR A 218 1.13 -6.14 -13.60
C THR A 218 1.33 -7.63 -13.89
N GLN A 219 0.82 -8.52 -13.04
CA GLN A 219 0.89 -9.96 -13.25
C GLN A 219 0.01 -10.38 -14.44
N THR A 220 -1.23 -9.86 -14.49
CA THR A 220 -2.16 -10.07 -15.62
C THR A 220 -1.55 -9.59 -16.94
N ALA A 221 -0.93 -8.40 -16.94
CA ALA A 221 -0.23 -7.87 -18.10
C ALA A 221 0.92 -8.77 -18.55
N GLY A 222 1.67 -9.37 -17.62
CA GLY A 222 2.73 -10.32 -17.94
C GLY A 222 2.24 -11.51 -18.75
N VAL A 223 1.09 -12.08 -18.36
CA VAL A 223 0.45 -13.19 -19.11
C VAL A 223 0.02 -12.72 -20.49
N LEU A 224 -0.70 -11.59 -20.59
CA LEU A 224 -1.13 -11.05 -21.90
C LEU A 224 0.04 -10.77 -22.85
N ILE A 225 1.14 -10.23 -22.33
CA ILE A 225 2.33 -9.90 -23.12
C ILE A 225 3.00 -11.17 -23.65
N ALA A 226 2.99 -12.26 -22.88
CA ALA A 226 3.54 -13.55 -23.26
C ALA A 226 2.69 -14.25 -24.33
N GLU A 227 1.36 -14.26 -24.14
CA GLU A 227 0.43 -14.95 -25.04
C GLU A 227 0.12 -14.16 -26.32
N ALA A 228 0.13 -12.82 -26.24
CA ALA A 228 -0.14 -11.93 -27.36
C ALA A 228 1.02 -10.93 -27.56
N PRO A 229 2.19 -11.36 -28.05
CA PRO A 229 3.37 -10.53 -28.17
C PRO A 229 3.24 -9.36 -29.16
N SER A 230 2.25 -9.37 -30.05
CA SER A 230 1.94 -8.28 -30.97
C SER A 230 0.87 -7.32 -30.45
N SER A 231 0.32 -7.56 -29.25
CA SER A 231 -0.70 -6.68 -28.67
C SER A 231 -0.10 -5.41 -28.08
N ARG A 232 -0.92 -4.34 -28.11
CA ARG A 232 -0.69 -3.08 -27.41
C ARG A 232 -1.73 -2.92 -26.32
N LEU A 233 -1.28 -2.65 -25.10
CA LEU A 233 -2.11 -2.61 -23.91
C LEU A 233 -2.71 -1.21 -23.71
N VAL A 234 -4.03 -1.11 -23.75
CA VAL A 234 -4.78 0.05 -23.25
C VAL A 234 -5.15 -0.23 -21.80
N VAL A 235 -4.34 0.26 -20.86
CA VAL A 235 -4.50 -0.10 -19.44
C VAL A 235 -5.50 0.83 -18.76
N TYR A 236 -6.49 0.24 -18.12
CA TYR A 236 -7.43 0.93 -17.27
C TYR A 236 -7.29 0.43 -15.84
N ARG A 237 -7.05 1.35 -14.90
CA ARG A 237 -7.24 1.03 -13.49
C ARG A 237 -8.72 1.10 -13.16
N TYR A 238 -9.28 0.02 -12.63
CA TYR A 238 -10.73 -0.09 -12.43
C TYR A 238 -11.27 1.00 -11.48
N PRO A 239 -12.52 1.47 -11.70
CA PRO A 239 -13.07 2.65 -11.03
C PRO A 239 -13.54 2.35 -9.61
N ARG A 240 -12.68 1.91 -8.69
CA ARG A 240 -13.05 1.94 -7.27
C ARG A 240 -12.67 3.28 -6.64
N PRO A 241 -13.40 3.72 -5.61
CA PRO A 241 -14.58 3.07 -5.03
C PRO A 241 -15.87 3.22 -5.86
N ASP A 242 -15.91 4.07 -6.89
CA ASP A 242 -17.13 4.40 -7.65
C ASP A 242 -17.33 3.56 -8.91
N MET A 243 -17.82 2.33 -8.75
CA MET A 243 -18.00 1.38 -9.86
C MET A 243 -19.00 1.85 -10.93
N ARG A 244 -19.80 2.90 -10.68
CA ARG A 244 -20.71 3.48 -11.68
C ARG A 244 -19.97 4.03 -12.89
N ARG A 245 -18.67 4.35 -12.76
CA ARG A 245 -17.82 4.82 -13.88
C ARG A 245 -17.42 3.71 -14.85
N MET A 246 -17.77 2.44 -14.58
CA MET A 246 -17.43 1.34 -15.48
C MET A 246 -18.03 1.54 -16.89
N ALA A 247 -19.23 2.12 -17.00
CA ALA A 247 -19.83 2.44 -18.29
C ALA A 247 -18.93 3.41 -19.09
N ALA A 248 -18.47 4.49 -18.46
CA ALA A 248 -17.59 5.47 -19.10
C ALA A 248 -16.23 4.88 -19.50
N LEU A 249 -15.70 3.92 -18.73
CA LEU A 249 -14.47 3.19 -19.07
C LEU A 249 -14.66 2.32 -20.32
N VAL A 250 -15.78 1.60 -20.41
CA VAL A 250 -16.10 0.76 -21.58
C VAL A 250 -16.32 1.62 -22.83
N GLU A 251 -17.04 2.73 -22.70
CA GLU A 251 -17.23 3.71 -23.79
C GLU A 251 -15.90 4.30 -24.27
N ASP A 252 -15.00 4.64 -23.35
CA ASP A 252 -13.67 5.15 -23.67
C ASP A 252 -12.82 4.11 -24.42
N ALA A 253 -12.84 2.84 -23.97
CA ALA A 253 -12.16 1.75 -24.67
C ALA A 253 -12.71 1.58 -26.10
N ALA A 254 -14.03 1.59 -26.26
CA ALA A 254 -14.68 1.48 -27.57
C ALA A 254 -14.33 2.65 -28.50
N ALA A 255 -14.32 3.88 -27.98
CA ALA A 255 -13.94 5.08 -28.73
C ALA A 255 -12.48 5.03 -29.24
N LYS A 256 -11.60 4.33 -28.53
CA LYS A 256 -10.20 4.08 -28.92
C LYS A 256 -10.04 2.91 -29.89
N GLY A 257 -11.13 2.27 -30.31
CA GLY A 257 -11.11 1.13 -31.23
C GLY A 257 -10.61 -0.17 -30.57
N VAL A 258 -10.68 -0.28 -29.25
CA VAL A 258 -10.40 -1.53 -28.55
C VAL A 258 -11.50 -2.55 -28.91
N VAL A 259 -11.08 -3.73 -29.37
CA VAL A 259 -11.99 -4.83 -29.72
C VAL A 259 -11.89 -6.03 -28.77
N ILE A 260 -10.84 -6.09 -27.94
CA ILE A 260 -10.64 -7.14 -26.94
C ILE A 260 -10.43 -6.48 -25.58
N VAL A 261 -11.21 -6.90 -24.59
CA VAL A 261 -11.11 -6.43 -23.20
C VAL A 261 -10.81 -7.61 -22.30
N ASN A 262 -9.68 -7.58 -21.59
CA ASN A 262 -9.42 -8.45 -20.46
C ASN A 262 -9.93 -7.79 -19.18
N LEU A 263 -10.83 -8.47 -18.48
CA LEU A 263 -11.43 -8.04 -17.23
C LEU A 263 -11.23 -9.13 -16.17
N SER A 264 -10.06 -9.13 -15.52
CA SER A 264 -9.71 -10.13 -14.51
C SER A 264 -10.22 -9.73 -13.12
N LEU A 265 -11.51 -9.39 -13.03
CA LEU A 265 -12.18 -8.96 -11.81
C LEU A 265 -13.62 -9.48 -11.75
N GLY A 266 -14.11 -9.68 -10.53
CA GLY A 266 -15.46 -10.17 -10.27
C GLY A 266 -15.93 -9.80 -8.88
N SER A 267 -17.25 -9.76 -8.70
CA SER A 267 -17.93 -9.57 -7.41
C SER A 267 -18.95 -10.69 -7.24
N THR A 268 -19.10 -11.20 -6.03
CA THR A 268 -20.16 -12.17 -5.68
C THR A 268 -21.48 -11.49 -5.30
N ASN A 269 -21.49 -10.16 -5.19
CA ASN A 269 -22.68 -9.37 -4.96
C ASN A 269 -23.05 -8.69 -6.29
N ALA A 270 -24.13 -9.15 -6.90
CA ALA A 270 -24.80 -8.53 -8.04
C ALA A 270 -25.79 -7.47 -7.55
#